data_AF-A0A955SGS7-F1
#
_entry.id   AF-A0A955SGS7-F1
#
_cell.length_a   1.000
_cell.length_b   1.000
_cell.length_c   1.000
_cell.angle_alpha   90.00
_cell.angle_beta   90.00
_cell.angle_gamma   90.00
#
_symmetry.space_group_name_H-M   'P 1'
#
loop_
_entity.id
_entity.type
_entity.pdbx_description
1 polymer ?
#
loop_
_entity_poly.entity_id
_entity_poly.type
_entity_poly.pdbx_seq_one_letter_code
_entity_poly.pdbx_strand_id
1 'polypeptide(L)'
;YSPELIIGRITGNHPDTYSALFERALTPNFFDKALTVSGTGDGEGSFSGNAREVRDILDSRYPNTTFHRLQIVDATDRIDVYLNNANNTDFLYYRDHGSVGGWDSFGWWDTPSISFGAKFPIVYSNACLTGQVQSNNNLAEAFLGSGGAAVFIGATEVSPRDGNNRLGKKITGRHRDGQSIGSAFRNGKRSLAGDIHWYTTCWQDQVVKKELLMYNIYGDPFRGTTAASPKESVPKITYDPPIEDLPVAIPMYVVETDSEGYDRVRIPDDEHADLLDVVNEPLVPIYRITANYEPGIRVNNIEMTSRSEESHEAGLNIP
;
A
#
# COMPACT_ATOMS: atom_id res chain seq x y z
N TYR A 1 9.20 8.51 -15.25
CA TYR A 1 9.11 7.21 -14.57
C TYR A 1 8.55 7.51 -13.19
N SER A 2 7.23 7.56 -13.08
CA SER A 2 6.54 8.14 -11.92
C SER A 2 5.40 7.20 -11.52
N PRO A 3 5.38 6.68 -10.28
CA PRO A 3 4.27 5.83 -9.85
C PRO A 3 2.98 6.65 -9.80
N GLU A 4 1.97 6.21 -10.55
CA GLU A 4 0.63 6.83 -10.52
C GLU A 4 -0.24 6.23 -9.41
N LEU A 5 -0.11 4.92 -9.19
CA LEU A 5 -0.83 4.20 -8.15
C LEU A 5 -0.08 4.21 -6.81
N ILE A 6 -0.86 4.18 -5.74
CA ILE A 6 -0.38 3.89 -4.39
C ILE A 6 -0.57 2.40 -4.17
N ILE A 7 0.53 1.68 -4.00
CA ILE A 7 0.53 0.22 -3.83
C ILE A 7 1.09 -0.09 -2.45
N GLY A 8 0.29 -0.78 -1.64
CA GLY A 8 0.73 -1.44 -0.41
C GLY A 8 0.54 -2.94 -0.54
N ARG A 9 1.44 -3.72 0.05
CA ARG A 9 1.34 -5.18 0.08
C ARG A 9 0.95 -5.65 1.47
N ILE A 10 -0.18 -6.34 1.57
CA ILE A 10 -0.48 -7.15 2.75
C ILE A 10 0.36 -8.43 2.67
N THR A 11 1.11 -8.74 3.72
CA THR A 11 2.07 -9.86 3.76
C THR A 11 1.95 -10.59 5.09
N GLY A 12 2.51 -11.80 5.16
CA GLY A 12 2.38 -12.72 6.28
C GLY A 12 1.92 -14.10 5.81
N ASN A 13 2.24 -15.11 6.60
CA ASN A 13 1.94 -16.52 6.29
C ASN A 13 0.84 -17.11 7.19
N HIS A 14 0.13 -16.27 7.97
CA HIS A 14 -0.90 -16.71 8.91
C HIS A 14 -2.14 -15.82 8.84
N PRO A 15 -3.37 -16.39 8.86
CA PRO A 15 -4.63 -15.64 8.90
C PRO A 15 -4.68 -14.55 9.97
N ASP A 16 -4.17 -14.85 11.17
CA ASP A 16 -4.15 -13.90 12.29
C ASP A 16 -3.38 -12.61 11.98
N THR A 17 -2.30 -12.70 11.17
CA THR A 17 -1.56 -11.51 10.72
C THR A 17 -2.46 -10.62 9.85
N TYR A 18 -3.28 -11.21 8.97
CA TYR A 18 -4.20 -10.44 8.13
C TYR A 18 -5.30 -9.79 8.96
N SER A 19 -5.94 -10.54 9.86
CA SER A 19 -6.96 -10.00 10.76
C SER A 19 -6.41 -8.84 11.59
N ALA A 20 -5.23 -9.01 12.19
CA ALA A 20 -4.58 -7.96 12.95
C ALA A 20 -4.27 -6.73 12.07
N LEU A 21 -3.79 -6.90 10.85
CA LEU A 21 -3.53 -5.77 9.94
C LEU A 21 -4.82 -5.02 9.55
N PHE A 22 -5.93 -5.72 9.32
CA PHE A 22 -7.21 -5.08 9.04
C PHE A 22 -7.79 -4.35 10.25
N GLU A 23 -7.73 -4.94 11.44
CA GLU A 23 -8.14 -4.28 12.68
C GLU A 23 -7.33 -3.00 12.91
N ARG A 24 -6.01 -3.07 12.71
CA ARG A 24 -5.12 -1.90 12.80
C ARG A 24 -5.47 -0.85 11.76
N ALA A 25 -5.75 -1.23 10.51
CA ALA A 25 -6.16 -0.30 9.45
C ALA A 25 -7.46 0.45 9.78
N LEU A 26 -8.37 -0.18 10.53
CA LEU A 26 -9.62 0.44 10.98
C LEU A 26 -9.46 1.39 12.17
N THR A 27 -8.32 1.35 12.87
CA THR A 27 -8.09 2.25 14.00
C THR A 27 -7.72 3.66 13.54
N PRO A 28 -8.24 4.71 14.21
CA PRO A 28 -7.81 6.07 13.94
C PRO A 28 -6.30 6.24 14.10
N ASN A 29 -5.71 7.07 13.26
CA ASN A 29 -4.32 7.48 13.40
C ASN A 29 -4.26 8.97 13.72
N PHE A 30 -3.55 9.31 14.79
CA PHE A 30 -3.25 10.67 15.21
C PHE A 30 -1.73 10.75 15.35
N PHE A 31 -1.09 11.75 14.75
CA PHE A 31 0.36 11.86 14.77
C PHE A 31 0.82 12.59 16.03
N ASP A 32 0.93 11.87 17.15
CA ASP A 32 1.19 12.46 18.47
C ASP A 32 2.64 12.29 18.93
N LYS A 33 3.27 11.19 18.51
CA LYS A 33 4.67 10.89 18.84
C LYS A 33 5.42 10.26 17.68
N ALA A 34 6.61 10.77 17.40
CA ALA A 34 7.55 10.12 16.50
C ALA A 34 8.87 9.76 17.21
N LEU A 35 9.42 8.60 16.81
CA LEU A 35 10.71 8.10 17.28
C LEU A 35 11.66 8.05 16.08
N THR A 36 12.72 8.85 16.11
CA THR A 36 13.77 8.83 15.08
C THR A 36 15.06 8.24 15.67
N VAL A 37 15.52 7.13 15.09
CA VAL A 37 16.67 6.37 15.56
C VAL A 37 17.73 6.30 14.46
N SER A 38 18.98 6.58 14.82
CA SER A 38 20.13 6.33 13.95
C SER A 38 21.09 5.31 14.53
N GLY A 39 21.73 4.60 13.61
CA GLY A 39 22.84 3.69 13.81
C GLY A 39 24.17 4.25 14.25
N THR A 40 25.11 3.35 14.56
CA THR A 40 26.53 3.61 14.92
C THR A 40 27.50 2.90 13.97
N GLY A 41 26.99 2.29 12.89
CA GLY A 41 27.83 1.61 11.91
C GLY A 41 28.68 2.57 11.06
N ASP A 42 29.37 2.01 10.07
CA ASP A 42 30.18 2.81 9.14
C ASP A 42 29.35 3.92 8.48
N GLY A 43 29.81 5.17 8.60
CA GLY A 43 29.06 6.33 8.14
C GLY A 43 28.04 6.87 9.15
N GLU A 44 28.16 6.53 10.42
CA GLU A 44 27.36 7.03 11.56
C GLU A 44 27.02 8.52 11.48
N GLY A 45 28.00 9.38 11.18
CA GLY A 45 27.78 10.83 11.07
C GLY A 45 26.72 11.19 10.00
N SER A 46 26.70 10.47 8.89
CA SER A 46 25.70 10.63 7.83
C SER A 46 24.34 10.06 8.26
N PHE A 47 24.31 8.92 8.96
CA PHE A 47 23.07 8.31 9.43
C PHE A 47 22.38 9.17 10.50
N SER A 48 23.13 9.58 11.52
CA SER A 48 22.65 10.46 12.59
C SER A 48 22.31 11.86 12.08
N GLY A 49 23.07 12.38 11.10
CA GLY A 49 22.73 13.59 10.38
C GLY A 49 21.36 13.48 9.70
N ASN A 50 21.12 12.41 8.94
CA ASN A 50 19.86 12.22 8.24
C ASN A 50 18.66 11.94 9.16
N ALA A 51 18.84 11.17 10.24
CA ALA A 51 17.80 10.99 11.25
C ALA A 51 17.42 12.31 11.91
N ARG A 52 18.41 13.18 12.18
CA ARG A 52 18.17 14.56 12.68
C ARG A 52 17.41 15.39 11.65
N GLU A 53 17.80 15.37 10.38
CA GLU A 53 17.07 16.10 9.32
C GLU A 53 15.61 15.64 9.21
N VAL A 54 15.36 14.32 9.27
CA VAL A 54 14.00 13.78 9.23
C VAL A 54 13.19 14.20 10.44
N ARG A 55 13.78 14.16 11.64
CA ARG A 55 13.16 14.72 12.84
C ARG A 55 12.80 16.19 12.63
N ASP A 56 13.74 17.03 12.20
CA ASP A 56 13.50 18.48 12.04
C ASP A 56 12.36 18.76 11.03
N ILE A 57 12.25 17.93 9.99
CA ILE A 57 11.13 17.97 9.05
C ILE A 57 9.79 17.62 9.74
N LEU A 58 9.77 16.60 10.60
CA LEU A 58 8.57 16.22 11.33
C LEU A 58 8.22 17.27 12.41
N ASP A 59 9.20 17.77 13.17
CA ASP A 59 9.02 18.86 14.15
C ASP A 59 8.38 20.08 13.50
N SER A 60 8.87 20.48 12.32
CA SER A 60 8.31 21.61 11.56
C SER A 60 6.87 21.38 11.08
N ARG A 61 6.43 20.12 10.94
CA ARG A 61 5.11 19.78 10.37
C ARG A 61 4.07 19.51 11.42
N TYR A 62 4.51 18.99 12.55
CA TYR A 62 3.66 18.62 13.65
C TYR A 62 4.20 19.30 14.91
N PRO A 63 4.05 20.63 15.02
CA PRO A 63 4.67 21.41 16.09
C PRO A 63 4.15 21.06 17.50
N ASN A 64 3.04 20.32 17.59
CA ASN A 64 2.43 19.88 18.84
C ASN A 64 2.76 18.41 19.20
N THR A 65 3.55 17.72 18.38
CA THR A 65 3.92 16.31 18.55
C THR A 65 5.14 16.18 19.47
N THR A 66 5.18 15.13 20.28
CA THR A 66 6.35 14.82 21.12
C THR A 66 7.35 13.99 20.31
N PHE A 67 8.59 14.47 20.20
CA PHE A 67 9.63 13.81 19.42
C PHE A 67 10.69 13.18 20.31
N HIS A 68 10.87 11.87 20.17
CA HIS A 68 11.98 11.16 20.80
C HIS A 68 13.13 11.04 19.81
N ARG A 69 14.26 11.60 20.23
CA ARG A 69 15.48 11.65 19.46
C ARG A 69 16.54 10.85 20.18
N LEU A 70 17.15 9.90 19.47
CA LEU A 70 18.26 9.14 20.02
C LEU A 70 19.51 9.46 19.23
N GLN A 71 20.46 10.08 19.92
CA GLN A 71 21.84 10.22 19.47
C GLN A 71 22.64 9.08 20.08
N ILE A 72 23.52 8.49 19.28
CA ILE A 72 24.63 7.59 19.66
C ILE A 72 24.36 6.88 20.99
N VAL A 73 23.56 5.83 20.91
CA VAL A 73 23.38 4.89 22.02
C VAL A 73 24.30 3.72 21.70
N ASP A 74 25.01 3.20 22.72
CA ASP A 74 25.85 2.01 22.55
C ASP A 74 25.01 0.90 21.90
N ALA A 75 25.61 0.12 20.99
CA ALA A 75 24.92 -0.96 20.30
C ALA A 75 24.28 -1.95 21.28
N THR A 76 24.84 -2.10 22.49
CA THR A 76 24.31 -2.93 23.58
C THR A 76 23.05 -2.37 24.24
N ASP A 77 22.88 -1.04 24.29
CA ASP A 77 21.74 -0.35 24.89
C ASP A 77 20.61 -0.06 23.87
N ARG A 78 20.80 -0.45 22.60
CA ARG A 78 19.86 -0.11 21.52
C ARG A 78 18.54 -0.85 21.55
N ILE A 79 18.51 -2.07 22.08
CA ILE A 79 17.23 -2.75 22.27
C ILE A 79 16.38 -1.96 23.27
N ASP A 80 16.98 -1.51 24.37
CA ASP A 80 16.33 -0.71 25.41
C ASP A 80 15.80 0.61 24.88
N VAL A 81 16.46 1.19 23.87
CA VAL A 81 15.97 2.36 23.15
C VAL A 81 14.57 2.11 22.59
N TYR A 82 14.36 1.00 21.89
CA TYR A 82 13.06 0.68 21.30
C TYR A 82 12.07 0.31 22.40
N LEU A 83 12.47 -0.56 23.34
CA LEU A 83 11.62 -1.03 24.42
C LEU A 83 11.11 0.12 25.32
N ASN A 84 11.98 1.10 25.62
CA ASN A 84 11.64 2.21 26.51
C ASN A 84 10.91 3.36 25.82
N ASN A 85 11.00 3.49 24.48
CA ASN A 85 10.45 4.64 23.77
C ASN A 85 9.35 4.31 22.77
N ALA A 86 9.12 3.05 22.40
CA ALA A 86 8.11 2.67 21.41
C ALA A 86 6.67 2.94 21.86
N ASN A 87 6.40 2.90 23.17
CA ASN A 87 5.04 3.07 23.66
C ASN A 87 4.43 4.41 23.17
N ASN A 88 3.22 4.34 22.62
CA ASN A 88 2.49 5.45 21.99
C ASN A 88 3.18 6.10 20.78
N THR A 89 4.18 5.48 20.15
CA THR A 89 4.77 6.00 18.91
C THR A 89 3.84 5.75 17.72
N ASP A 90 3.60 6.79 16.92
CA ASP A 90 2.81 6.74 15.68
C ASP A 90 3.70 6.63 14.43
N PHE A 91 4.95 7.10 14.53
CA PHE A 91 5.92 7.05 13.45
C PHE A 91 7.30 6.70 13.96
N LEU A 92 7.83 5.55 13.53
CA LEU A 92 9.19 5.11 13.85
C LEU A 92 10.04 5.22 12.59
N TYR A 93 11.04 6.07 12.61
CA TYR A 93 12.04 6.20 11.55
C TYR A 93 13.37 5.61 11.99
N TYR A 94 13.89 4.65 11.22
CA TYR A 94 15.21 4.07 11.46
C TYR A 94 16.15 4.39 10.31
N ARG A 95 17.40 4.77 10.65
CA ARG A 95 18.47 5.00 9.68
C ARG A 95 19.79 4.38 10.13
N ASP A 96 20.22 3.33 9.45
CA ASP A 96 21.57 2.74 9.51
C ASP A 96 21.73 1.71 8.38
N HIS A 97 22.72 0.82 8.52
CA HIS A 97 22.70 -0.54 8.02
C HIS A 97 21.44 -1.32 8.41
N GLY A 98 21.12 -2.28 7.56
CA GLY A 98 20.04 -3.22 7.78
C GLY A 98 20.38 -4.54 7.11
N SER A 99 19.72 -5.58 7.59
CA SER A 99 19.67 -6.88 6.94
C SER A 99 18.21 -7.27 6.74
N VAL A 100 17.99 -8.40 6.10
CA VAL A 100 16.65 -8.99 5.95
C VAL A 100 15.93 -9.11 7.29
N GLY A 101 16.66 -9.53 8.33
CA GLY A 101 16.09 -9.88 9.62
C GLY A 101 16.31 -8.86 10.74
N GLY A 102 16.93 -7.70 10.48
CA GLY A 102 17.26 -6.81 11.58
C GLY A 102 17.90 -5.46 11.24
N TRP A 103 17.91 -4.64 12.27
CA TRP A 103 18.52 -3.33 12.43
C TRP A 103 19.67 -3.43 13.42
N ASP A 104 20.92 -3.44 12.96
CA ASP A 104 22.08 -3.54 13.88
C ASP A 104 21.90 -4.67 14.92
N SER A 105 21.73 -4.33 16.22
CA SER A 105 21.48 -5.27 17.31
C SER A 105 20.01 -5.66 17.55
N PHE A 106 19.05 -5.00 16.90
CA PHE A 106 17.61 -5.30 16.99
C PHE A 106 17.16 -6.19 15.83
N GLY A 107 16.66 -7.38 16.13
CA GLY A 107 16.22 -8.35 15.15
C GLY A 107 14.72 -8.60 15.09
N TRP A 108 14.29 -9.40 14.13
CA TRP A 108 12.92 -9.91 14.04
C TRP A 108 12.49 -10.65 15.31
N TRP A 109 13.44 -11.28 16.02
CA TRP A 109 13.20 -11.99 17.29
C TRP A 109 12.93 -11.03 18.46
N ASP A 110 13.30 -9.75 18.35
CA ASP A 110 13.06 -8.73 19.38
C ASP A 110 11.71 -8.03 19.19
N THR A 111 11.08 -8.13 18.01
CA THR A 111 9.79 -7.47 17.76
C THR A 111 8.65 -7.93 18.68
N PRO A 112 8.57 -9.18 19.18
CA PRO A 112 7.54 -9.53 20.18
C PRO A 112 7.69 -8.78 21.50
N SER A 113 8.88 -8.25 21.80
CA SER A 113 9.17 -7.51 23.04
C SER A 113 8.81 -6.03 22.94
N ILE A 114 8.63 -5.49 21.72
CA ILE A 114 8.25 -4.10 21.52
C ILE A 114 6.74 -3.91 21.74
N SER A 115 6.36 -2.84 22.42
CA SER A 115 4.96 -2.48 22.57
C SER A 115 4.75 -1.02 22.21
N PHE A 116 3.87 -0.79 21.23
CA PHE A 116 3.39 0.54 20.85
C PHE A 116 2.16 0.96 21.68
N GLY A 117 1.78 0.18 22.70
CA GLY A 117 0.60 0.41 23.50
C GLY A 117 -0.67 0.24 22.68
N ALA A 118 -1.55 1.25 22.71
CA ALA A 118 -2.77 1.28 21.90
C ALA A 118 -2.58 1.86 20.50
N LYS A 119 -1.34 2.22 20.12
CA LYS A 119 -1.01 2.77 18.81
C LYS A 119 -0.49 1.67 17.88
N PHE A 120 -0.62 1.93 16.57
CA PHE A 120 -0.09 1.07 15.51
C PHE A 120 0.70 1.93 14.53
N PRO A 121 2.03 2.00 14.66
CA PRO A 121 2.83 2.99 13.96
C PRO A 121 2.96 2.71 12.47
N ILE A 122 3.36 3.76 11.76
CA ILE A 122 4.12 3.65 10.52
C ILE A 122 5.60 3.45 10.89
N VAL A 123 6.17 2.32 10.49
CA VAL A 123 7.59 2.01 10.65
C VAL A 123 8.29 2.26 9.30
N TYR A 124 9.15 3.27 9.24
CA TYR A 124 10.00 3.53 8.08
C TYR A 124 11.44 3.12 8.38
N SER A 125 11.78 1.93 7.92
CA SER A 125 13.13 1.35 7.93
C SER A 125 13.92 1.82 6.71
N ASN A 126 14.67 2.92 6.86
CA ASN A 126 15.51 3.47 5.79
C ASN A 126 16.89 2.80 5.78
N ALA A 127 16.90 1.49 5.50
CA ALA A 127 18.05 0.60 5.61
C ALA A 127 17.97 -0.58 4.62
N CYS A 128 19.13 -1.15 4.27
CA CYS A 128 19.26 -2.23 3.29
C CYS A 128 18.40 -3.44 3.63
N LEU A 129 17.78 -4.06 2.62
CA LEU A 129 17.13 -5.39 2.68
C LEU A 129 15.98 -5.59 3.69
N THR A 130 15.68 -4.60 4.53
CA THR A 130 14.65 -4.72 5.58
C THR A 130 13.24 -4.93 5.06
N GLY A 131 13.01 -4.67 3.77
CA GLY A 131 11.76 -4.97 3.06
C GLY A 131 11.79 -6.26 2.26
N GLN A 132 12.79 -7.14 2.40
CA GLN A 132 12.88 -8.38 1.60
C GLN A 132 11.98 -9.49 2.18
N VAL A 133 10.67 -9.40 1.92
CA VAL A 133 9.64 -10.33 2.46
C VAL A 133 9.63 -11.74 1.86
N GLN A 134 10.48 -12.04 0.87
CA GLN A 134 10.57 -13.40 0.31
C GLN A 134 11.42 -14.35 1.15
N SER A 135 12.10 -13.84 2.17
CA SER A 135 12.95 -14.60 3.06
C SER A 135 12.21 -14.90 4.36
N ASN A 136 12.45 -16.07 4.94
CA ASN A 136 12.02 -16.37 6.31
C ASN A 136 12.64 -15.36 7.28
N ASN A 137 11.96 -15.14 8.42
CA ASN A 137 12.49 -14.32 9.50
C ASN A 137 12.83 -12.88 9.05
N ASN A 138 11.99 -12.30 8.20
CA ASN A 138 12.19 -10.94 7.70
C ASN A 138 11.59 -9.91 8.67
N LEU A 139 12.25 -8.75 8.73
CA LEU A 139 11.92 -7.71 9.70
C LEU A 139 10.57 -7.05 9.43
N ALA A 140 10.21 -6.88 8.16
CA ALA A 140 8.93 -6.29 7.77
C ALA A 140 7.73 -7.09 8.30
N GLU A 141 7.72 -8.40 8.07
CA GLU A 141 6.67 -9.29 8.59
C GLU A 141 6.70 -9.41 10.10
N ALA A 142 7.88 -9.35 10.72
CA ALA A 142 8.00 -9.35 12.18
C ALA A 142 7.38 -8.10 12.83
N PHE A 143 7.52 -6.92 12.20
CA PHE A 143 6.84 -5.70 12.67
C PHE A 143 5.34 -5.73 12.40
N LEU A 144 4.92 -6.22 11.23
CA LEU A 144 3.51 -6.31 10.85
C LEU A 144 2.75 -7.42 11.60
N GLY A 145 3.43 -8.47 12.03
CA GLY A 145 2.88 -9.52 12.88
C GLY A 145 2.95 -9.11 14.36
N SER A 146 3.96 -9.65 15.05
CA SER A 146 4.16 -9.52 16.50
C SER A 146 4.53 -8.12 16.96
N GLY A 147 5.20 -7.32 16.13
CA GLY A 147 5.65 -5.97 16.49
C GLY A 147 4.57 -4.90 16.49
N GLY A 148 3.33 -5.19 16.09
CA GLY A 148 2.21 -4.26 16.23
C GLY A 148 2.20 -3.07 15.24
N ALA A 149 3.04 -3.06 14.21
CA ALA A 149 3.01 -1.99 13.20
C ALA A 149 1.76 -2.10 12.30
N ALA A 150 1.22 -0.95 11.86
CA ALA A 150 0.19 -0.92 10.82
C ALA A 150 0.79 -0.87 9.41
N VAL A 151 1.94 -0.22 9.29
CA VAL A 151 2.66 -0.05 8.03
C VAL A 151 4.15 -0.24 8.26
N PHE A 152 4.81 -0.93 7.32
CA PHE A 152 6.26 -1.03 7.25
C PHE A 152 6.75 -0.56 5.88
N ILE A 153 7.76 0.30 5.87
CA ILE A 153 8.45 0.76 4.66
C ILE A 153 9.91 0.30 4.74
N GLY A 154 10.36 -0.45 3.74
CA GLY A 154 11.74 -0.95 3.70
C GLY A 154 12.23 -1.25 2.30
N ALA A 155 13.56 -1.35 2.15
CA ALA A 155 14.20 -1.68 0.89
C ALA A 155 14.23 -3.20 0.65
N THR A 156 13.91 -3.65 -0.55
CA THR A 156 14.02 -5.05 -0.99
C THR A 156 15.44 -5.43 -1.41
N GLU A 157 16.32 -4.44 -1.56
CA GLU A 157 17.68 -4.58 -2.10
C GLU A 157 18.69 -3.84 -1.23
N VAL A 158 19.98 -4.02 -1.53
CA VAL A 158 21.04 -3.18 -0.95
C VAL A 158 20.82 -1.73 -1.38
N SER A 159 20.61 -0.86 -0.40
CA SER A 159 20.21 0.53 -0.60
C SER A 159 21.37 1.49 -0.30
N PRO A 160 21.79 2.35 -1.26
CA PRO A 160 22.93 3.23 -1.08
C PRO A 160 22.63 4.36 -0.08
N ARG A 161 23.66 4.76 0.67
CA ARG A 161 23.54 5.74 1.77
C ARG A 161 22.92 7.07 1.34
N ASP A 162 23.43 7.66 0.26
CA ASP A 162 22.95 8.96 -0.24
C ASP A 162 21.53 8.88 -0.80
N GLY A 163 21.20 7.77 -1.45
CA GLY A 163 19.83 7.51 -1.91
C GLY A 163 18.86 7.49 -0.74
N ASN A 164 19.14 6.64 0.26
CA ASN A 164 18.36 6.60 1.49
C ASN A 164 18.15 7.98 2.12
N ASN A 165 19.20 8.79 2.21
CA ASN A 165 19.09 10.13 2.80
C ASN A 165 18.16 11.05 1.99
N ARG A 166 18.21 10.98 0.65
CA ARG A 166 17.31 11.75 -0.23
C ARG A 166 15.86 11.25 -0.12
N LEU A 167 15.65 9.95 -0.21
CA LEU A 167 14.32 9.33 -0.17
C LEU A 167 13.64 9.52 1.20
N GLY A 168 14.38 9.31 2.29
CA GLY A 168 13.95 9.58 3.67
C GLY A 168 13.34 10.97 3.79
N LYS A 169 14.12 12.00 3.41
CA LYS A 169 13.67 13.41 3.41
C LYS A 169 12.46 13.67 2.52
N LYS A 170 12.42 13.09 1.32
CA LYS A 170 11.35 13.39 0.35
C LYS A 170 10.01 12.79 0.75
N ILE A 171 10.02 11.63 1.40
CA ILE A 171 8.81 10.95 1.89
C ILE A 171 8.31 11.59 3.19
N THR A 172 9.17 11.74 4.20
CA THR A 172 8.77 12.37 5.48
C THR A 172 8.42 13.84 5.27
N GLY A 173 9.18 14.53 4.41
CA GLY A 173 8.89 15.84 3.86
C GLY A 173 7.68 15.88 2.91
N ARG A 174 6.84 14.85 2.86
CA ARG A 174 5.51 14.87 2.22
C ARG A 174 4.42 14.25 3.08
N HIS A 175 4.73 13.74 4.25
CA HIS A 175 3.74 13.28 5.21
C HIS A 175 3.13 14.48 5.95
N ARG A 176 1.81 14.47 6.13
CA ARG A 176 1.02 15.50 6.83
C ARG A 176 -0.17 14.83 7.51
N ASP A 177 -0.69 15.47 8.55
CA ASP A 177 -1.97 15.08 9.14
C ASP A 177 -3.05 15.04 8.07
N GLY A 178 -3.89 14.00 8.12
CA GLY A 178 -4.95 13.81 7.13
C GLY A 178 -4.48 13.23 5.80
N GLN A 179 -3.17 13.10 5.57
CA GLN A 179 -2.61 12.52 4.35
C GLN A 179 -2.11 11.11 4.59
N SER A 180 -2.55 10.18 3.73
CA SER A 180 -2.06 8.81 3.79
C SER A 180 -0.55 8.71 3.58
N ILE A 181 0.09 7.78 4.28
CA ILE A 181 1.51 7.48 4.10
C ILE A 181 1.81 7.03 2.67
N GLY A 182 0.89 6.32 2.02
CA GLY A 182 0.98 5.95 0.62
C GLY A 182 1.06 7.15 -0.32
N SER A 183 0.30 8.21 -0.04
CA SER A 183 0.38 9.46 -0.81
C SER A 183 1.73 10.15 -0.60
N ALA A 184 2.21 10.22 0.65
CA ALA A 184 3.52 10.79 0.97
C ALA A 184 4.65 10.03 0.27
N PHE A 185 4.57 8.69 0.28
CA PHE A 185 5.50 7.78 -0.38
C PHE A 185 5.53 7.96 -1.88
N ARG A 186 4.36 7.87 -2.55
CA ARG A 186 4.22 8.08 -4.00
C ARG A 186 4.76 9.44 -4.40
N ASN A 187 4.33 10.51 -3.74
CA ASN A 187 4.74 11.87 -4.08
C ASN A 187 6.23 12.11 -3.80
N GLY A 188 6.79 11.45 -2.78
CA GLY A 188 8.23 11.44 -2.49
C GLY A 188 9.02 10.81 -3.63
N LYS A 189 8.58 9.64 -4.11
CA LYS A 189 9.17 8.97 -5.27
C LYS A 189 9.05 9.80 -6.56
N ARG A 190 7.86 10.36 -6.85
CA ARG A 190 7.66 11.24 -8.02
C ARG A 190 8.59 12.45 -8.00
N SER A 191 8.80 13.04 -6.83
CA SER A 191 9.71 14.19 -6.68
C SER A 191 11.17 13.85 -6.94
N LEU A 192 11.59 12.60 -6.70
CA LEU A 192 12.95 12.15 -6.99
C LEU A 192 13.09 11.69 -8.43
N ALA A 193 12.05 11.08 -8.97
CA ALA A 193 11.99 10.71 -10.38
C ALA A 193 12.11 11.93 -11.30
N GLY A 194 11.46 13.05 -10.97
CA GLY A 194 11.39 14.20 -11.88
C GLY A 194 10.93 13.76 -13.27
N ASP A 195 11.68 14.17 -14.29
CA ASP A 195 11.38 13.90 -15.70
C ASP A 195 12.14 12.68 -16.27
N ILE A 196 12.62 11.77 -15.40
CA ILE A 196 13.31 10.56 -15.86
C ILE A 196 12.46 9.78 -16.86
N HIS A 197 12.92 9.66 -18.10
CA HIS A 197 12.25 8.88 -19.14
C HIS A 197 12.35 7.37 -18.85
N TRP A 198 11.31 6.62 -19.23
CA TRP A 198 11.26 5.18 -18.95
C TRP A 198 12.38 4.40 -19.66
N TYR A 199 12.83 4.86 -20.83
CA TYR A 199 13.91 4.31 -21.65
C TYR A 199 15.29 4.96 -21.42
N THR A 200 15.45 5.74 -20.35
CA THR A 200 16.73 6.41 -20.08
C THR A 200 17.91 5.43 -20.03
N THR A 201 18.98 5.79 -20.74
CA THR A 201 20.29 5.13 -20.65
C THR A 201 21.28 5.95 -19.81
N CYS A 202 20.83 7.10 -19.28
CA CYS A 202 21.63 7.92 -18.38
C CYS A 202 21.89 7.17 -17.08
N TRP A 203 23.17 7.02 -16.73
CA TRP A 203 23.59 6.30 -15.53
C TRP A 203 22.95 6.86 -14.25
N GLN A 204 22.93 8.18 -14.11
CA GLN A 204 22.34 8.85 -12.94
C GLN A 204 20.85 8.54 -12.81
N ASP A 205 20.11 8.54 -13.91
CA ASP A 205 18.69 8.21 -13.91
C ASP A 205 18.45 6.75 -13.55
N GLN A 206 19.30 5.83 -14.05
CA GLN A 206 19.20 4.41 -13.72
C GLN A 206 19.44 4.17 -12.22
N VAL A 207 20.40 4.88 -11.61
CA VAL A 207 20.65 4.84 -10.16
C VAL A 207 19.42 5.31 -9.38
N VAL A 208 18.80 6.42 -9.78
CA VAL A 208 17.56 6.91 -9.14
C VAL A 208 16.41 5.93 -9.34
N LYS A 209 16.20 5.39 -10.54
CA LYS A 209 15.15 4.38 -10.80
C LYS A 209 15.32 3.16 -9.89
N LYS A 210 16.55 2.66 -9.70
CA LYS A 210 16.82 1.55 -8.79
C LYS A 210 16.46 1.91 -7.34
N GLU A 211 16.82 3.11 -6.88
CA GLU A 211 16.45 3.64 -5.56
C GLU A 211 14.93 3.75 -5.36
N LEU A 212 14.20 4.16 -6.39
CA LEU A 212 12.74 4.24 -6.34
C LEU A 212 12.09 2.86 -6.32
N LEU A 213 12.67 1.87 -6.98
CA LEU A 213 12.13 0.51 -7.08
C LEU A 213 12.36 -0.33 -5.82
N MET A 214 13.45 -0.11 -5.10
CA MET A 214 13.81 -0.95 -3.96
C MET A 214 12.88 -0.74 -2.75
N TYR A 215 12.36 0.47 -2.52
CA TYR A 215 11.50 0.71 -1.36
C TYR A 215 10.06 0.31 -1.64
N ASN A 216 9.43 -0.42 -0.73
CA ASN A 216 8.01 -0.79 -0.82
C ASN A 216 7.25 -0.48 0.47
N ILE A 217 5.93 -0.33 0.35
CA ILE A 217 5.01 -0.26 1.48
C ILE A 217 4.42 -1.65 1.71
N TYR A 218 4.47 -2.08 2.96
CA TYR A 218 3.78 -3.26 3.46
C TYR A 218 2.75 -2.83 4.52
N GLY A 219 1.56 -3.44 4.49
CA GLY A 219 0.40 -2.99 5.28
C GLY A 219 -0.51 -2.01 4.51
N ASP A 220 -1.34 -1.26 5.25
CA ASP A 220 -2.34 -0.37 4.66
C ASP A 220 -1.74 0.98 4.22
N PRO A 221 -1.64 1.27 2.91
CA PRO A 221 -1.07 2.52 2.44
C PRO A 221 -1.97 3.74 2.74
N PHE A 222 -3.23 3.55 3.16
CA PHE A 222 -4.14 4.63 3.57
C PHE A 222 -3.89 5.15 4.99
N ARG A 223 -3.08 4.45 5.80
CA ARG A 223 -2.72 4.88 7.16
C ARG A 223 -2.27 6.35 7.22
N GLY A 224 -2.76 7.10 8.19
CA GLY A 224 -2.46 8.53 8.38
C GLY A 224 -3.51 9.49 7.82
N THR A 225 -4.55 8.98 7.13
CA THR A 225 -5.76 9.77 6.94
C THR A 225 -6.46 9.97 8.28
N THR A 226 -6.92 11.19 8.55
CA THR A 226 -7.88 11.40 9.64
C THR A 226 -9.08 10.53 9.34
N ALA A 227 -9.56 9.79 10.34
CA ALA A 227 -10.73 8.92 10.24
C ALA A 227 -11.73 9.56 9.27
N ALA A 228 -12.03 8.84 8.20
CA ALA A 228 -12.96 9.31 7.19
C ALA A 228 -14.16 9.93 7.90
N SER A 229 -14.65 11.06 7.39
CA SER A 229 -16.07 11.43 7.54
C SER A 229 -16.88 10.13 7.62
N PRO A 230 -17.80 9.99 8.59
CA PRO A 230 -18.45 8.72 8.91
C PRO A 230 -18.73 8.02 7.59
N LYS A 231 -18.02 6.89 7.35
CA LYS A 231 -18.16 6.14 6.09
C LYS A 231 -19.66 6.08 5.86
N GLU A 232 -20.15 6.62 4.74
CA GLU A 232 -21.53 6.42 4.35
C GLU A 232 -21.82 4.96 4.62
N SER A 233 -22.89 4.70 5.38
CA SER A 233 -23.25 3.35 5.80
C SER A 233 -23.12 2.47 4.58
N VAL A 234 -22.09 1.61 4.56
CA VAL A 234 -21.92 0.66 3.47
C VAL A 234 -23.25 -0.06 3.42
N PRO A 235 -24.01 0.03 2.30
CA PRO A 235 -25.30 -0.61 2.24
C PRO A 235 -25.07 -2.06 2.64
N LYS A 236 -25.79 -2.49 3.68
CA LYS A 236 -25.65 -3.85 4.21
C LYS A 236 -25.81 -4.78 3.01
N ILE A 237 -24.75 -5.52 2.67
CA ILE A 237 -24.80 -6.47 1.56
C ILE A 237 -25.97 -7.39 1.85
N THR A 238 -26.97 -7.35 0.98
CA THR A 238 -28.07 -8.29 1.02
C THR A 238 -27.53 -9.53 0.33
N TYR A 239 -27.44 -10.62 1.09
CA TYR A 239 -27.00 -11.89 0.54
C TYR A 239 -28.19 -12.59 -0.11
N ASP A 240 -27.94 -13.09 -1.31
CA ASP A 240 -28.86 -13.95 -2.02
C ASP A 240 -28.89 -15.32 -1.33
N PRO A 241 -30.05 -16.00 -1.32
CA PRO A 241 -30.12 -17.38 -0.87
C PRO A 241 -29.19 -18.24 -1.75
N PRO A 242 -28.57 -19.31 -1.21
CA PRO A 242 -27.83 -20.25 -2.02
C PRO A 242 -28.75 -20.83 -3.11
N ILE A 243 -28.36 -20.66 -4.37
CA ILE A 243 -29.06 -21.21 -5.54
C ILE A 243 -28.11 -22.17 -6.26
N GLU A 244 -28.66 -23.30 -6.72
CA GLU A 244 -27.93 -24.27 -7.54
C GLU A 244 -27.97 -23.89 -9.02
N ASP A 245 -29.07 -23.25 -9.46
CA ASP A 245 -29.27 -22.77 -10.82
C ASP A 245 -29.54 -21.26 -10.82
N LEU A 246 -28.79 -20.51 -11.63
CA LEU A 246 -28.98 -19.07 -11.85
C LEU A 246 -29.60 -18.84 -13.23
N PRO A 247 -30.93 -18.63 -13.33
CA PRO A 247 -31.57 -18.31 -14.60
C PRO A 247 -31.17 -16.90 -15.06
N VAL A 248 -30.72 -16.80 -16.30
CA VAL A 248 -30.29 -15.55 -16.93
C VAL A 248 -31.18 -15.26 -18.13
N ALA A 249 -32.03 -14.25 -18.02
CA ALA A 249 -32.88 -13.79 -19.11
C ALA A 249 -32.34 -12.47 -19.66
N ILE A 250 -31.75 -12.50 -20.85
CA ILE A 250 -31.17 -11.32 -21.49
C ILE A 250 -32.21 -10.74 -22.44
N PRO A 251 -32.62 -9.46 -22.29
CA PRO A 251 -33.49 -8.80 -23.26
C PRO A 251 -32.83 -8.74 -24.65
N MET A 252 -33.64 -8.79 -25.70
CA MET A 252 -33.13 -8.59 -27.05
C MET A 252 -32.51 -7.19 -27.17
N TYR A 253 -31.35 -7.09 -27.81
CA TYR A 253 -30.70 -5.81 -28.02
C TYR A 253 -31.54 -4.90 -28.91
N VAL A 254 -31.29 -3.60 -28.79
CA VAL A 254 -31.81 -2.57 -29.68
C VAL A 254 -30.66 -1.89 -30.40
N VAL A 255 -30.92 -1.44 -31.62
CA VAL A 255 -29.97 -0.71 -32.46
C VAL A 255 -30.44 0.72 -32.61
N GLU A 256 -29.56 1.67 -32.32
CA GLU A 256 -29.81 3.10 -32.50
C GLU A 256 -28.70 3.69 -33.38
N THR A 257 -29.07 4.34 -34.47
CA THR A 257 -28.11 5.04 -35.34
C THR A 257 -27.83 6.43 -34.77
N ASP A 258 -26.56 6.76 -34.55
CA ASP A 258 -26.16 8.07 -34.04
C ASP A 258 -26.11 9.15 -35.13
N SER A 259 -25.87 10.39 -34.72
CA SER A 259 -25.83 11.55 -35.63
C SER A 259 -24.72 11.50 -36.68
N GLU A 260 -23.72 10.62 -36.51
CA GLU A 260 -22.62 10.40 -37.44
C GLU A 260 -22.90 9.25 -38.42
N GLY A 261 -24.05 8.58 -38.26
CA GLY A 261 -24.50 7.49 -39.12
C GLY A 261 -24.00 6.12 -38.69
N TYR A 262 -23.40 5.99 -37.49
CA TYR A 262 -22.97 4.71 -36.94
C TYR A 262 -24.07 4.05 -36.12
N ASP A 263 -24.18 2.73 -36.24
CA ASP A 263 -25.12 1.92 -35.47
C ASP A 263 -24.53 1.55 -34.12
N ARG A 264 -25.29 1.80 -33.05
CA ARG A 264 -24.95 1.45 -31.68
C ARG A 264 -25.90 0.37 -31.17
N VAL A 265 -25.31 -0.74 -30.72
CA VAL A 265 -26.04 -1.87 -30.16
C VAL A 265 -26.04 -1.75 -28.64
N ARG A 266 -27.22 -1.83 -28.01
CA ARG A 266 -27.36 -1.86 -26.54
C ARG A 266 -28.40 -2.88 -26.08
N ILE A 267 -28.24 -3.41 -24.88
CA ILE A 267 -29.27 -4.23 -24.23
C ILE A 267 -30.16 -3.28 -23.41
N PRO A 268 -31.50 -3.31 -23.56
CA PRO A 268 -32.41 -2.38 -22.89
C PRO A 268 -32.69 -2.79 -21.43
N ASP A 269 -31.64 -2.80 -20.60
CA ASP A 269 -31.70 -3.12 -19.17
C ASP A 269 -30.67 -2.27 -18.42
N ASP A 270 -31.09 -1.17 -17.81
CA ASP A 270 -30.19 -0.23 -17.15
C ASP A 270 -29.52 -0.80 -15.88
N GLU A 271 -30.04 -1.90 -15.33
CA GLU A 271 -29.50 -2.53 -14.12
C GLU A 271 -28.34 -3.48 -14.44
N HIS A 272 -28.45 -4.22 -15.55
CA HIS A 272 -27.51 -5.30 -15.89
C HIS A 272 -26.72 -5.07 -17.19
N ALA A 273 -27.20 -4.22 -18.09
CA ALA A 273 -26.51 -3.93 -19.33
C ALA A 273 -25.28 -3.07 -19.07
N ASP A 274 -24.18 -3.42 -19.73
CA ASP A 274 -22.92 -2.69 -19.69
C ASP A 274 -22.26 -2.75 -21.07
N LEU A 275 -21.18 -2.00 -21.26
CA LEU A 275 -20.42 -1.96 -22.50
C LEU A 275 -19.00 -2.46 -22.24
N LEU A 276 -18.57 -3.45 -23.02
CA LEU A 276 -17.18 -3.82 -23.10
C LEU A 276 -16.48 -2.87 -24.08
N ASP A 277 -15.67 -1.97 -23.52
CA ASP A 277 -14.85 -1.02 -24.26
C ASP A 277 -13.39 -1.49 -24.24
N VAL A 278 -12.90 -1.90 -25.41
CA VAL A 278 -11.51 -2.29 -25.63
C VAL A 278 -10.93 -1.36 -26.70
N VAL A 279 -9.75 -0.81 -26.39
CA VAL A 279 -9.09 0.17 -27.26
C VAL A 279 -8.86 -0.42 -28.67
N ASN A 280 -9.39 0.28 -29.68
CA ASN A 280 -9.38 -0.11 -31.11
C ASN A 280 -10.21 -1.36 -31.46
N GLU A 281 -11.18 -1.74 -30.65
CA GLU A 281 -12.17 -2.78 -30.97
C GLU A 281 -13.59 -2.19 -30.99
N PRO A 282 -14.54 -2.81 -31.72
CA PRO A 282 -15.93 -2.40 -31.68
C PRO A 282 -16.50 -2.49 -30.25
N LEU A 283 -17.36 -1.55 -29.87
CA LEU A 283 -18.09 -1.60 -28.60
C LEU A 283 -19.00 -2.83 -28.59
N VAL A 284 -18.82 -3.70 -27.59
CA VAL A 284 -19.64 -4.91 -27.44
C VAL A 284 -20.57 -4.76 -26.25
N PRO A 285 -21.91 -4.79 -26.43
CA PRO A 285 -22.82 -4.82 -25.31
C PRO A 285 -22.69 -6.14 -24.55
N ILE A 286 -22.62 -6.03 -23.23
CA ILE A 286 -22.52 -7.16 -22.31
C ILE A 286 -23.64 -7.08 -21.28
N TYR A 287 -23.99 -8.22 -20.68
CA TYR A 287 -25.01 -8.34 -19.65
C TYR A 287 -24.39 -8.95 -18.40
N ARG A 288 -24.37 -8.21 -17.29
CA ARG A 288 -23.74 -8.64 -16.04
C ARG A 288 -24.80 -9.03 -15.03
N ILE A 289 -24.67 -10.23 -14.48
CA ILE A 289 -25.42 -10.66 -13.30
C ILE A 289 -24.43 -10.85 -12.16
N THR A 290 -24.81 -10.34 -10.99
CA THR A 290 -24.06 -10.51 -9.74
C THR A 290 -24.94 -11.23 -8.74
N ALA A 291 -24.41 -12.29 -8.13
CA ALA A 291 -25.03 -12.98 -7.00
C ALA A 291 -24.08 -12.88 -5.79
N ASN A 292 -24.61 -12.48 -4.64
CA ASN A 292 -23.84 -12.26 -3.41
C ASN A 292 -24.17 -13.35 -2.40
N TYR A 293 -23.19 -14.16 -1.99
CA TYR A 293 -23.42 -15.22 -1.00
C TYR A 293 -22.82 -14.87 0.36
N GLU A 294 -23.42 -15.40 1.43
CA GLU A 294 -22.92 -15.23 2.79
C GLU A 294 -21.49 -15.75 2.97
N PRO A 295 -20.68 -15.12 3.84
CA PRO A 295 -19.37 -15.65 4.22
C PRO A 295 -19.45 -17.10 4.68
N GLY A 296 -18.58 -17.96 4.13
CA GLY A 296 -18.56 -19.40 4.41
C GLY A 296 -19.20 -20.27 3.32
N ILE A 297 -19.96 -19.66 2.39
CA ILE A 297 -20.42 -20.35 1.19
C ILE A 297 -19.30 -20.31 0.14
N ARG A 298 -18.92 -21.49 -0.37
CA ARG A 298 -17.93 -21.62 -1.44
C ARG A 298 -18.65 -21.83 -2.76
N VAL A 299 -18.55 -20.86 -3.66
CA VAL A 299 -18.96 -21.04 -5.06
C VAL A 299 -17.87 -21.83 -5.79
N ASN A 300 -18.23 -22.95 -6.40
CA ASN A 300 -17.35 -23.78 -7.21
C ASN A 300 -18.15 -24.43 -8.35
N ASN A 301 -17.43 -24.94 -9.36
CA ASN A 301 -18.01 -25.69 -10.47
C ASN A 301 -19.13 -24.96 -11.24
N ILE A 302 -18.93 -23.67 -11.55
CA ILE A 302 -19.87 -22.89 -12.36
C ILE A 302 -19.81 -23.40 -13.79
N GLU A 303 -20.90 -23.96 -14.27
CA GLU A 303 -21.05 -24.49 -15.63
C GLU A 303 -22.33 -23.93 -16.26
N MET A 304 -22.27 -23.60 -17.55
CA MET A 304 -23.46 -23.23 -18.31
C MET A 304 -24.21 -24.50 -18.69
N THR A 305 -25.35 -24.75 -18.04
CA THR A 305 -26.15 -25.97 -18.23
C THR A 305 -27.02 -25.90 -19.48
N SER A 306 -27.44 -24.70 -19.89
CA SER A 306 -28.23 -24.47 -21.10
C SER A 306 -28.03 -23.05 -21.63
N ARG A 307 -28.27 -22.86 -22.93
CA ARG A 307 -28.26 -21.57 -23.62
C ARG A 307 -29.33 -21.60 -24.72
N SER A 308 -30.00 -20.48 -24.96
CA SER A 308 -30.86 -20.32 -26.13
C SER A 308 -30.05 -20.36 -27.43
N GLU A 309 -30.73 -20.51 -28.56
CA GLU A 309 -30.10 -20.37 -29.87
C GLU A 309 -29.54 -18.95 -30.07
N GLU A 310 -28.53 -18.84 -30.94
CA GLU A 310 -27.95 -17.57 -31.32
C GLU A 310 -28.82 -16.90 -32.39
N SER A 311 -29.10 -15.61 -32.21
CA SER A 311 -29.70 -14.77 -33.25
C SER A 311 -28.59 -14.07 -34.03
N HIS A 312 -28.66 -14.14 -35.37
CA HIS A 312 -27.73 -13.43 -36.24
C HIS A 312 -28.42 -12.26 -36.93
N GLU A 313 -27.78 -11.10 -36.90
CA GLU A 313 -28.14 -9.91 -37.68
C GLU A 313 -26.89 -9.38 -38.38
N ALA A 314 -27.06 -8.84 -39.58
CA ALA A 314 -25.96 -8.36 -40.42
C ALA A 314 -26.33 -7.04 -41.09
N GLY A 315 -25.32 -6.29 -41.53
CA GLY A 315 -25.51 -5.00 -42.21
C GLY A 315 -25.45 -3.77 -41.29
N LEU A 316 -25.03 -3.93 -40.04
CA LEU A 316 -24.79 -2.82 -39.11
C LEU A 316 -23.55 -2.01 -39.55
N ASN A 317 -23.69 -0.69 -39.51
CA ASN A 317 -22.59 0.24 -39.75
C ASN A 317 -21.88 0.58 -38.44
N ILE A 318 -21.01 -0.33 -37.98
CA ILE A 318 -20.23 -0.16 -36.74
C ILE A 318 -18.92 0.61 -37.02
N PRO A 319 -18.47 1.50 -36.11
CA PRO A 319 -17.29 2.34 -36.30
C PRO A 319 -15.95 1.59 -36.32
#